data_AF-U4UXE0-F1
#
_entry.id   AF-U4UXE0-F1
#
_cell.length_a   1.000
_cell.length_b   1.000
_cell.length_c   1.000
_cell.angle_alpha   90.00
_cell.angle_beta   90.00
_cell.angle_gamma   90.00
#
_symmetry.space_group_name_H-M   'P 1'
#
loop_
_entity.id
_entity.type
_entity.pdbx_description
1 polymer ?
#
loop_
_entity_poly.entity_id
_entity_poly.type
_entity_poly.pdbx_seq_one_letter_code
_entity_poly.pdbx_strand_id
1 'polypeptide(L)' 'MTESMRYIDEVCAALLDDMERKYIMARTHLEQVTAANSMPEEKHVDQIEAARKEYLRASKEYLAIAFKTKFLGVDLE' A
#
# COMPACT_ATOMS: atom_id res chain seq x y z
N MET A 1 12.76 -2.25 -33.02
CA MET A 1 11.32 -2.36 -32.74
C MET A 1 11.20 -2.68 -31.27
N THR A 2 11.13 -1.66 -30.41
CA THR A 2 10.68 -1.87 -29.03
C THR A 2 9.21 -2.23 -29.14
N GLU A 3 8.84 -3.45 -28.73
CA GLU A 3 7.44 -3.80 -28.56
C GLU A 3 6.82 -2.72 -27.68
N SER A 4 5.94 -1.90 -28.27
CA SER A 4 5.18 -0.90 -27.52
C SER A 4 4.49 -1.66 -26.39
N MET A 5 4.70 -1.22 -25.15
CA MET A 5 4.06 -1.79 -23.97
C MET A 5 2.56 -1.49 -24.03
N ARG A 6 1.84 -2.23 -24.88
CA ARG A 6 0.48 -1.94 -25.36
C ARG A 6 -0.54 -1.80 -24.23
N TYR A 7 -0.28 -2.40 -23.08
CA TYR A 7 -1.17 -2.44 -21.92
C TYR A 7 -0.59 -1.68 -20.72
N ILE A 8 0.41 -0.81 -20.90
CA ILE A 8 1.09 -0.17 -19.77
C ILE A 8 0.14 0.67 -18.92
N ASP A 9 -0.76 1.42 -19.55
CA ASP A 9 -1.73 2.27 -18.85
C ASP A 9 -2.72 1.43 -18.04
N GLU A 10 -3.24 0.36 -18.64
CA GLU A 10 -4.16 -0.59 -17.98
C GLU A 10 -3.49 -1.27 -16.78
N VAL A 11 -2.25 -1.74 -16.95
CA VAL A 11 -1.48 -2.38 -15.87
C VAL A 11 -1.15 -1.36 -14.77
N CYS A 12 -0.78 -0.14 -15.14
CA CYS A 12 -0.50 0.93 -14.19
C CYS A 12 -1.73 1.30 -13.37
N ALA A 13 -2.91 1.44 -13.99
CA ALA A 13 -4.16 1.70 -13.29
C ALA A 13 -4.52 0.55 -12.33
N ALA A 14 -4.48 -0.70 -12.81
CA ALA A 14 -4.81 -1.87 -12.00
C ALA A 14 -3.87 -2.03 -10.78
N LEU A 15 -2.57 -1.79 -10.96
CA LEU A 15 -1.60 -1.86 -9.86
C LEU A 15 -1.75 -0.70 -8.89
N LEU A 16 -2.07 0.51 -9.37
CA LEU A 16 -2.29 1.66 -8.50
C LEU A 16 -3.51 1.43 -7.60
N ASP A 17 -4.62 0.98 -8.16
CA ASP A 17 -5.85 0.67 -7.43
C ASP A 17 -5.62 -0.43 -6.38
N ASP A 18 -4.92 -1.51 -6.74
CA ASP A 18 -4.62 -2.61 -5.82
C ASP A 18 -3.72 -2.13 -4.67
N MET A 19 -2.67 -1.34 -4.97
CA MET A 19 -1.79 -0.82 -3.94
C MET A 19 -2.48 0.20 -3.03
N GLU A 20 -3.36 1.05 -3.57
CA GLU A 20 -4.13 2.01 -2.78
C GLU A 20 -5.02 1.28 -1.78
N ARG A 21 -5.73 0.24 -2.23
CA ARG A 21 -6.57 -0.59 -1.35
C ARG A 21 -5.75 -1.25 -0.24
N LYS A 22 -4.59 -1.83 -0.58
CA LYS A 22 -3.69 -2.43 0.41
C LYS A 22 -3.18 -1.41 1.42
N TYR A 23 -2.81 -0.21 0.96
CA TYR A 23 -2.40 0.88 1.84
C TYR A 23 -3.52 1.29 2.80
N ILE A 24 -4.74 1.51 2.30
CA ILE A 24 -5.90 1.87 3.13
C ILE A 24 -6.18 0.79 4.16
N MET A 25 -6.21 -0.48 3.75
CA MET A 25 -6.42 -1.61 4.67
C MET A 25 -5.36 -1.68 5.77
N ALA A 26 -4.09 -1.55 5.42
CA ALA A 26 -3.00 -1.61 6.39
C ALA A 26 -3.03 -0.41 7.35
N ARG A 27 -3.38 0.78 6.86
CA ARG A 27 -3.56 1.99 7.69
C ARG A 27 -4.72 1.81 8.67
N THR A 28 -5.89 1.39 8.19
CA THR A 28 -7.07 1.16 9.03
C THR A 28 -6.81 0.05 10.05
N HIS A 29 -6.10 -1.02 9.67
CA HIS A 29 -5.73 -2.07 10.61
C HIS A 29 -4.82 -1.54 11.73
N LEU A 30 -3.81 -0.75 11.39
CA LEU A 30 -2.93 -0.12 12.39
C LEU A 30 -3.71 0.80 13.33
N GLU A 31 -4.61 1.62 12.81
CA GLU A 31 -5.49 2.49 13.60
C GLU A 31 -6.35 1.69 14.58
N GLN A 32 -6.96 0.60 14.11
CA GLN A 32 -7.80 -0.28 14.93
C GLN A 32 -7.02 -0.95 16.06
N VAL A 33 -5.84 -1.51 15.76
CA VAL A 33 -5.01 -2.20 16.76
C VAL A 33 -4.47 -1.19 17.78
N THR A 34 -4.08 0.01 17.34
CA THR A 34 -3.60 1.08 18.23
C THR A 34 -4.70 1.61 19.14
N ALA A 35 -5.96 1.69 18.67
CA ALA A 35 -7.10 2.15 19.47
C ALA A 35 -7.65 1.08 20.44
N ALA A 36 -7.30 -0.19 20.25
CA ALA A 36 -7.84 -1.29 21.04
C ALA A 36 -7.19 -1.40 22.44
N ASN A 37 -7.75 -0.73 23.45
CA ASN A 37 -7.23 -0.77 24.83
C ASN A 37 -7.56 -2.07 25.63
N SER A 38 -8.01 -3.13 24.98
CA SER A 38 -8.61 -4.31 25.65
C SER A 38 -7.69 -5.54 25.75
N MET A 39 -6.43 -5.46 25.33
CA MET A 39 -5.48 -6.59 25.33
C MET A 39 -4.42 -6.45 26.44
N PRO A 40 -3.84 -7.56 26.93
CA PRO A 40 -2.65 -7.51 27.79
C PRO A 40 -1.50 -6.76 27.10
N GLU A 41 -0.82 -5.85 27.81
CA GLU A 41 0.18 -4.91 27.25
C GLU A 41 1.23 -5.58 26.34
N GLU A 42 1.83 -6.70 26.72
CA GLU A 42 2.84 -7.38 25.90
C GLU A 42 2.30 -7.87 24.54
N LYS A 43 1.12 -8.50 24.54
CA LYS A 43 0.49 -8.97 23.29
C LYS A 43 -0.01 -7.81 22.42
N HIS A 44 -0.36 -6.70 23.06
CA HIS A 44 -0.78 -5.48 22.38
C HIS A 44 0.38 -4.81 21.65
N VAL A 45 1.56 -4.75 22.28
CA VAL A 45 2.79 -4.20 21.69
C VAL A 45 3.21 -5.01 20.45
N ASP A 46 3.22 -6.35 20.52
CA ASP A 46 3.58 -7.20 19.39
C ASP A 46 2.64 -7.02 18.19
N GLN A 47 1.33 -6.89 18.45
CA GLN A 47 0.32 -6.66 17.41
C GLN A 47 0.46 -5.28 16.78
N ILE A 48 0.72 -4.23 17.57
CA ILE A 48 1.00 -2.89 17.04
C ILE A 48 2.25 -2.93 16.16
N GLU A 49 3.31 -3.60 16.59
CA GLU A 49 4.55 -3.66 15.81
C GLU A 49 4.33 -4.41 14.48
N ALA A 50 3.60 -5.52 14.50
CA ALA A 50 3.23 -6.25 13.30
C ALA A 50 2.39 -5.39 12.33
N ALA A 51 1.34 -4.73 12.84
CA ALA A 51 0.50 -3.83 12.05
C ALA A 51 1.29 -2.64 11.49
N ARG A 52 2.25 -2.11 12.25
CA ARG A 52 3.12 -1.01 11.81
C ARG A 52 4.08 -1.45 10.70
N LYS A 53 4.66 -2.65 10.81
CA LYS A 53 5.52 -3.23 9.76
C LYS A 53 4.74 -3.39 8.46
N GLU A 54 3.51 -3.90 8.54
CA GLU A 54 2.64 -4.10 7.40
C GLU A 54 2.22 -2.77 6.76
N TYR A 55 1.83 -1.77 7.57
CA TYR A 55 1.56 -0.41 7.10
C TYR A 55 2.75 0.20 6.36
N LEU A 56 3.97 0.06 6.89
CA LEU A 56 5.18 0.57 6.24
C LEU A 56 5.51 -0.17 4.95
N ARG A 57 5.25 -1.47 4.89
CA ARG A 57 5.40 -2.27 3.67
C ARG A 57 4.44 -1.79 2.59
N ALA A 58 3.14 -1.72 2.89
CA ALA A 58 2.13 -1.24 1.96
C ALA A 58 2.41 0.21 1.50
N SER A 59 2.88 1.08 2.40
CA SER A 59 3.28 2.46 2.05
C SER A 59 4.41 2.51 1.02
N LYS A 60 5.44 1.65 1.18
CA LYS A 60 6.57 1.59 0.24
C LYS A 60 6.14 1.03 -1.11
N GLU A 61 5.30 0.00 -1.12
CA GLU A 61 4.76 -0.60 -2.34
C GLU A 61 3.90 0.41 -3.12
N TYR A 62 2.99 1.11 -2.42
CA TYR A 62 2.17 2.17 -3.02
C TYR A 62 3.05 3.29 -3.61
N LEU A 63 4.02 3.80 -2.84
CA LEU A 63 4.94 4.83 -3.33
C LEU A 63 5.73 4.36 -4.57
N ALA A 64 6.19 3.10 -4.58
CA ALA A 64 6.94 2.56 -5.70
C ALA A 64 6.09 2.47 -6.98
N ILE A 65 4.83 2.04 -6.87
CA ILE A 65 3.91 1.99 -8.02
C ILE A 65 3.55 3.39 -8.48
N ALA A 66 3.12 4.28 -7.56
CA ALA A 66 2.78 5.67 -7.91
C ALA A 66 3.94 6.43 -8.57
N PHE A 67 5.18 6.17 -8.14
CA PHE A 67 6.35 6.76 -8.78
C PHE A 67 6.60 6.19 -10.18
N LYS A 68 6.43 4.88 -10.36
CA LYS A 68 6.59 4.21 -11.66
C LYS A 68 5.53 4.65 -12.66
N THR A 69 4.26 4.75 -12.26
CA THR A 69 3.18 5.22 -13.13
C THR A 69 3.46 6.65 -13.60
N LYS A 70 3.86 7.53 -12.68
CA LYS A 70 4.26 8.91 -13.00
C LYS A 70 5.48 8.98 -13.92
N PHE A 71 6.51 8.15 -13.69
CA PHE A 71 7.71 8.11 -14.53
C PHE A 71 7.40 7.62 -15.95
N LEU A 72 6.43 6.71 -16.10
CA LEU A 72 5.98 6.19 -17.39
C LEU A 72 5.10 7.18 -18.17
N GLY A 73 4.79 8.35 -17.60
CA GLY A 73 3.93 9.35 -18.22
C GLY A 73 2.46 8.95 -18.25
N VAL A 74 2.04 8.02 -17.38
CA VAL A 74 0.64 7.65 -17.22
C VAL A 74 -0.01 8.75 -16.37
N ASP A 75 -0.67 9.71 -17.03
CA ASP A 75 -1.54 10.68 -16.35
C ASP A 75 -2.82 9.95 -15.93
N LEU A 76 -2.89 9.62 -14.65
CA LEU A 76 -4.09 9.14 -13.98
C LEU A 76 -4.87 10.39 -13.53
N GLU A 77 -5.53 11.08 -14.48
CA GLU A 77 -6.52 12.13 -14.18
C GLU A 77 -7.81 11.54 -13.60
#